data_AF-A0A5N4DUG5-F1
#
_entry.id   AF-A0A5N4DUG5-F1
#
_cell.length_a   1.000
_cell.length_b   1.000
_cell.length_c   1.000
_cell.angle_alpha   90.00
_cell.angle_beta   90.00
_cell.angle_gamma   90.00
#
_symmetry.space_group_name_H-M   'P 1'
#
loop_
_entity.id
_entity.type
_entity.pdbx_description
1 polymer ?
#
loop_
_entity_poly.entity_id
_entity_poly.type
_entity_poly.pdbx_seq_one_letter_code
_entity_poly.pdbx_strand_id
1 'polypeptide(L)'
;MPNTWAFPCRMLPRNCQMLLFSATFEDSVWKFAQKVVPDPNIIKLKREEETLDTIKQYYVLCNNRDEKFQALCNLYGAITIAQAMIFCHTRKTASWLAAELSKEGHQVALLSGEMVVEQRAAVIERFREGKEKVLVTTNVCARGIDVEQVSVVINFDLPVDKDGNPDNETYLHRIGRTGRFGKRGLAVNMVDSKHSMNILNRIQEHFMERGQKISEHIVIGTPGTVLDWCSKLKFIDPKKIKVFVLDEADVMIATQGHQDQSIRIQRMLPRNCQMLLFSATFEDSVWKFAQKVVPDPNIIKLKREEETLDTIKQYYVLCNNRDEKFQALCNLYGAITIAQAMIFCHTRKTASWLAAELSKEGHQVALLSGEMVVEQRAAVIERFREGKEKVLVTTNVCARGIDVEQVSVVINFDLPVDKDGNPDNETYLHRIGRTGRFGKRGLAVNMVDSKHSMNILNRIQEHFNKKIERLDTDDLDEIEKIAN
;
A
#
# COMPACT_ATOMS: atom_id res chain seq x y z
N MET A 1 0.03 46.61 -4.55
CA MET A 1 -0.59 46.44 -3.21
C MET A 1 0.20 45.34 -2.50
N PRO A 2 0.64 45.49 -1.24
CA PRO A 2 1.48 44.48 -0.62
C PRO A 2 0.64 43.25 -0.24
N ASN A 3 0.99 42.13 -0.87
CA ASN A 3 0.48 40.78 -0.60
C ASN A 3 0.75 40.40 0.87
N THR A 4 -0.31 40.32 1.67
CA THR A 4 -0.28 39.76 3.03
C THR A 4 -1.43 38.77 3.18
N TRP A 5 -1.29 37.59 2.58
CA TRP A 5 -2.14 36.42 2.86
C TRP A 5 -1.66 35.66 4.11
N ALA A 6 -1.14 36.37 5.10
CA ALA A 6 -0.88 35.80 6.41
C ALA A 6 -2.09 36.11 7.29
N PHE A 7 -3.09 35.23 7.31
CA PHE A 7 -4.08 35.24 8.39
C PHE A 7 -3.31 35.13 9.71
N PRO A 8 -3.30 36.15 10.59
CA PRO A 8 -2.59 36.05 11.84
C PRO A 8 -3.35 35.05 12.72
N CYS A 9 -2.77 33.87 12.99
CA CYS A 9 -3.38 32.86 13.88
C CYS A 9 -3.76 33.41 15.26
N ARG A 10 -3.21 34.57 15.66
CA ARG A 10 -3.60 35.33 16.85
C ARG A 10 -5.04 35.86 16.84
N MET A 11 -5.74 35.84 15.70
CA MET A 11 -7.14 36.26 15.58
C MET A 11 -8.13 35.10 15.75
N LEU A 12 -7.67 33.86 15.89
CA LEU A 12 -8.55 32.72 16.13
C LEU A 12 -9.08 32.77 17.57
N PRO A 13 -10.38 32.46 17.80
CA PRO A 13 -10.94 32.40 19.15
C PRO A 13 -10.13 31.46 20.04
N ARG A 14 -9.96 31.81 21.34
CA ARG A 14 -9.21 30.98 22.32
C ARG A 14 -9.72 29.53 22.45
N ASN A 15 -10.90 29.23 21.94
CA ASN A 15 -11.52 27.89 21.96
C ASN A 15 -11.35 27.13 20.62
N CYS A 16 -10.53 27.60 19.68
CA CYS A 16 -10.30 26.89 18.43
C CYS A 16 -9.29 25.74 18.65
N GLN A 17 -9.61 24.54 18.17
CA GLN A 17 -8.64 23.45 18.05
C GLN A 17 -7.93 23.58 16.71
N MET A 18 -6.59 23.67 16.76
CA MET A 18 -5.76 23.65 15.57
C MET A 18 -5.10 22.29 15.45
N LEU A 19 -5.42 21.55 14.39
CA LEU A 19 -4.69 20.35 14.01
C LEU A 19 -3.86 20.65 12.78
N LEU A 20 -2.57 20.36 12.88
CA LEU A 20 -1.65 20.35 11.74
C LEU A 20 -1.29 18.89 11.47
N PHE A 21 -1.75 18.37 10.33
CA PHE A 21 -1.35 17.07 9.84
C PHE A 21 -0.22 17.26 8.84
N SER A 22 0.90 16.59 9.07
CA SER A 22 1.96 16.48 8.07
C SER A 22 2.44 15.05 8.04
N ALA A 23 2.54 14.47 6.85
CA ALA A 23 3.09 13.14 6.66
C ALA A 23 4.63 13.13 6.87
N THR A 24 5.27 14.30 6.84
CA THR A 24 6.68 14.54 7.17
C THR A 24 6.83 15.79 8.03
N PHE A 25 7.70 15.74 9.04
CA PHE A 25 7.97 16.86 9.94
C PHE A 25 9.42 17.34 9.76
N GLU A 26 9.76 17.79 8.55
CA GLU A 26 11.05 18.44 8.26
C GLU A 26 11.21 19.75 9.05
N ASP A 27 12.45 20.23 9.21
CA ASP A 27 12.76 21.47 9.95
C ASP A 27 12.00 22.70 9.44
N SER A 28 11.73 22.76 8.13
CA SER A 28 10.95 23.81 7.49
C SER A 28 9.47 23.79 7.94
N VAL A 29 8.87 22.61 7.93
CA VAL A 29 7.50 22.33 8.40
C VAL A 29 7.41 22.55 9.90
N TRP A 30 8.42 22.12 10.68
CA TRP A 30 8.49 22.34 12.12
C TRP A 30 8.54 23.84 12.47
N LYS A 31 9.41 24.61 11.78
CA LYS A 31 9.48 26.07 11.96
C LYS A 31 8.18 26.78 11.58
N PHE A 32 7.47 26.28 10.58
CA PHE A 32 6.14 26.79 10.23
C PHE A 32 5.10 26.41 11.29
N ALA A 33 5.06 25.14 11.70
CA ALA A 33 4.15 24.62 12.71
C ALA A 33 4.28 25.38 14.03
N GLN A 34 5.51 25.69 14.47
CA GLN A 34 5.76 26.50 15.66
C GLN A 34 5.23 27.94 15.58
N LYS A 35 5.15 28.52 14.37
CA LYS A 35 4.61 29.86 14.15
C LYS A 35 3.07 29.87 14.14
N VAL A 36 2.47 28.76 13.73
CA VAL A 36 1.02 28.63 13.47
C VAL A 36 0.29 28.00 14.65
N VAL A 37 0.90 27.00 15.28
CA VAL A 37 0.37 26.26 16.44
C VAL A 37 1.30 26.50 17.64
N PRO A 38 1.07 27.57 18.43
CA PRO A 38 1.83 27.80 19.65
C PRO A 38 1.51 26.69 20.66
N ASP A 39 2.57 26.01 21.15
CA ASP A 39 2.51 24.90 22.12
C ASP A 39 1.79 23.62 21.63
N PRO A 40 2.33 22.93 20.60
CA PRO A 40 1.68 21.75 20.03
C PRO A 40 1.85 20.51 20.91
N ASN A 41 0.76 19.77 21.14
CA ASN A 41 0.85 18.38 21.57
C ASN A 41 1.33 17.52 20.41
N ILE A 42 2.54 16.95 20.52
CA ILE A 42 3.14 16.12 19.48
C ILE A 42 2.65 14.68 19.64
N ILE A 43 1.99 14.14 18.62
CA ILE A 43 1.50 12.76 18.61
C ILE A 43 2.34 11.97 17.63
N LYS A 44 3.16 11.05 18.15
CA LYS A 44 3.96 10.11 17.35
C LYS A 44 3.18 8.82 17.18
N LEU A 45 2.87 8.47 15.93
CA LEU A 45 2.13 7.25 15.59
C LEU A 45 3.05 6.04 15.72
N LYS A 46 2.70 5.09 16.59
CA LYS A 46 3.26 3.72 16.57
C LYS A 46 2.35 2.84 15.72
N ARG A 47 2.93 1.97 14.89
CA ARG A 47 2.19 0.94 14.15
C ARG A 47 1.90 -0.21 15.12
N GLU A 48 0.63 -0.44 15.44
CA GLU A 48 0.18 -1.66 16.12
C GLU A 48 -0.76 -2.39 15.15
N GLU A 49 -0.37 -3.60 14.71
CA GLU A 49 -1.09 -4.37 13.70
C GLU A 49 -2.12 -5.34 14.31
N GLU A 50 -3.34 -5.22 13.77
CA GLU A 50 -4.43 -6.20 13.54
C GLU A 50 -4.86 -7.25 14.58
N THR A 51 -6.19 -7.40 14.68
CA THR A 51 -6.88 -8.34 15.56
C THR A 51 -7.55 -9.48 14.80
N LEU A 52 -7.10 -10.71 15.08
CA LEU A 52 -7.40 -11.94 14.32
C LEU A 52 -8.69 -12.64 14.74
N ASP A 53 -9.76 -11.88 14.90
CA ASP A 53 -11.00 -12.34 15.53
C ASP A 53 -11.85 -13.31 14.66
N THR A 54 -11.40 -13.61 13.44
CA THR A 54 -12.01 -14.58 12.51
C THR A 54 -11.24 -15.90 12.38
N ILE A 55 -10.04 -15.99 12.96
CA ILE A 55 -9.16 -17.15 12.85
C ILE A 55 -9.15 -17.90 14.17
N LYS A 56 -9.67 -19.14 14.17
CA LYS A 56 -9.50 -20.03 15.31
C LYS A 56 -8.09 -20.60 15.28
N GLN A 57 -7.37 -20.43 16.40
CA GLN A 57 -6.01 -20.91 16.54
C GLN A 57 -6.01 -22.09 17.51
N TYR A 58 -5.37 -23.18 17.12
CA TYR A 58 -5.12 -24.35 17.96
C TYR A 58 -3.62 -24.60 18.01
N TYR A 59 -3.17 -25.24 19.08
CA TYR A 59 -1.83 -25.82 19.12
C TYR A 59 -1.92 -27.32 19.40
N VAL A 60 -0.96 -28.06 18.88
CA VAL A 60 -0.80 -29.49 19.12
C VAL A 60 0.57 -29.69 19.75
N LEU A 61 0.59 -30.34 20.90
CA LEU A 61 1.84 -30.73 21.55
C LEU A 61 2.37 -31.99 20.89
N CYS A 62 3.62 -31.95 20.47
CA CYS A 62 4.35 -33.05 19.89
C CYS A 62 5.68 -33.18 20.64
N ASN A 63 6.27 -34.37 20.73
CA ASN A 63 7.58 -34.55 21.35
C ASN A 63 8.72 -34.49 20.33
N ASN A 64 8.41 -34.73 19.06
CA ASN A 64 9.40 -34.81 17.98
C ASN A 64 8.74 -34.56 16.61
N ARG A 65 9.57 -34.54 15.56
CA ARG A 65 9.13 -34.30 14.19
C ARG A 65 8.19 -35.38 13.64
N ASP A 66 8.37 -36.63 14.05
CA ASP A 66 7.55 -37.74 13.56
C ASP A 66 6.14 -37.67 14.18
N GLU A 67 6.03 -37.29 15.45
CA GLU A 67 4.75 -36.99 16.09
C GLU A 67 4.06 -35.77 15.46
N LYS A 68 4.81 -34.73 15.06
CA LYS A 68 4.24 -33.60 14.30
C LYS A 68 3.62 -34.08 12.97
N PHE A 69 4.28 -35.01 12.28
CA PHE A 69 3.76 -35.60 11.05
C PHE A 69 2.52 -36.47 11.31
N GLN A 70 2.53 -37.31 12.34
CA GLN A 70 1.36 -38.11 12.71
C GLN A 70 0.16 -37.21 13.10
N ALA A 71 0.39 -36.14 13.85
CA ALA A 71 -0.63 -35.14 14.16
C ALA A 71 -1.20 -34.49 12.90
N LEU A 72 -0.35 -34.22 11.91
CA LEU A 72 -0.78 -33.71 10.62
C LEU A 72 -1.66 -34.70 9.86
N CYS A 73 -1.27 -35.97 9.76
CA CYS A 73 -2.07 -37.01 9.12
C CYS A 73 -3.43 -37.19 9.82
N ASN A 74 -3.44 -37.20 11.16
CA ASN A 74 -4.67 -37.26 11.95
C ASN A 74 -5.58 -36.05 11.68
N LEU A 75 -5.01 -34.85 11.51
CA LEU A 75 -5.78 -33.66 11.15
C LEU A 75 -6.44 -33.81 9.77
N TYR A 76 -5.70 -34.26 8.75
CA TYR A 76 -6.27 -34.52 7.42
C TYR A 76 -7.32 -35.64 7.41
N GLY A 77 -7.21 -36.62 8.31
CA GLY A 77 -8.23 -37.66 8.50
C GLY A 77 -9.48 -37.18 9.25
N ALA A 78 -9.34 -36.21 10.16
CA ALA A 78 -10.42 -35.75 11.02
C ALA A 78 -11.28 -34.62 10.41
N ILE A 79 -10.72 -33.81 9.51
CA ILE A 79 -11.40 -32.67 8.91
C ILE A 79 -11.24 -32.61 7.40
N THR A 80 -12.30 -32.19 6.70
CA THR A 80 -12.21 -31.94 5.25
C THR A 80 -11.45 -30.64 5.00
N ILE A 81 -10.24 -30.76 4.47
CA ILE A 81 -9.38 -29.64 4.11
C ILE A 81 -9.48 -29.44 2.59
N ALA A 82 -10.03 -28.31 2.14
CA ALA A 82 -10.09 -28.01 0.70
C ALA A 82 -8.70 -27.61 0.17
N GLN A 83 -8.08 -26.60 0.80
CA GLN A 83 -6.69 -26.20 0.56
C GLN A 83 -6.02 -25.85 1.88
N ALA A 84 -4.78 -26.33 2.04
CA ALA A 84 -3.96 -26.03 3.20
C ALA A 84 -2.57 -25.53 2.83
N MET A 85 -2.03 -24.69 3.70
CA MET A 85 -0.69 -24.15 3.58
C MET A 85 0.11 -24.50 4.83
N ILE A 86 1.26 -25.12 4.64
CA ILE A 86 2.10 -25.65 5.71
C ILE A 86 3.45 -24.94 5.69
N PHE A 87 3.82 -24.34 6.83
CA PHE A 87 5.04 -23.56 6.99
C PHE A 87 6.09 -24.33 7.80
N CYS A 88 7.27 -24.48 7.21
CA CYS A 88 8.45 -25.08 7.83
C CYS A 88 9.57 -24.05 7.97
N HIS A 89 10.43 -24.22 8.97
CA HIS A 89 11.56 -23.32 9.19
C HIS A 89 12.65 -23.52 8.12
N THR A 90 13.02 -24.77 7.86
CA THR A 90 14.10 -25.11 6.91
C THR A 90 13.58 -25.73 5.62
N ARG A 91 14.35 -25.56 4.54
CA ARG A 91 14.11 -26.23 3.26
C ARG A 91 14.15 -27.75 3.38
N LYS A 92 15.08 -28.29 4.17
CA LYS A 92 15.19 -29.74 4.41
C LYS A 92 13.90 -30.30 4.99
N THR A 93 13.33 -29.62 5.99
CA THR A 93 12.04 -29.99 6.60
C THR A 93 10.90 -29.88 5.58
N ALA A 94 10.85 -28.80 4.80
CA ALA A 94 9.82 -28.60 3.78
C ALA A 94 9.85 -29.70 2.69
N SER A 95 11.03 -30.00 2.15
CA SER A 95 11.20 -31.06 1.13
C SER A 95 10.84 -32.44 1.68
N TRP A 96 11.29 -32.76 2.89
CA TRP A 96 10.95 -34.02 3.55
C TRP A 96 9.44 -34.14 3.77
N LEU A 97 8.80 -33.10 4.32
CA LEU A 97 7.37 -33.11 4.62
C LEU A 97 6.52 -33.23 3.36
N ALA A 98 6.90 -32.55 2.29
CA ALA A 98 6.22 -32.64 1.01
C ALA A 98 6.31 -34.05 0.40
N ALA A 99 7.47 -34.69 0.51
CA ALA A 99 7.66 -36.08 0.06
C ALA A 99 6.80 -37.06 0.86
N GLU A 100 6.75 -36.91 2.19
CA GLU A 100 6.01 -37.81 3.06
C GLU A 100 4.49 -37.67 2.89
N LEU A 101 3.98 -36.44 2.79
CA LEU A 101 2.57 -36.19 2.48
C LEU A 101 2.17 -36.72 1.10
N SER A 102 3.08 -36.66 0.13
CA SER A 102 2.84 -37.24 -1.21
C SER A 102 2.75 -38.77 -1.18
N LYS A 103 3.53 -39.44 -0.31
CA LYS A 103 3.43 -40.89 -0.10
C LYS A 103 2.10 -41.31 0.54
N GLU A 104 1.57 -40.47 1.43
CA GLU A 104 0.22 -40.62 2.00
C GLU A 104 -0.90 -40.30 0.98
N GLY A 105 -0.55 -39.98 -0.27
CA GLY A 105 -1.50 -39.79 -1.36
C GLY A 105 -2.05 -38.36 -1.48
N HIS A 106 -1.49 -37.39 -0.76
CA HIS A 106 -1.90 -35.99 -0.89
C HIS A 106 -1.29 -35.32 -2.12
N GLN A 107 -2.05 -34.40 -2.75
CA GLN A 107 -1.57 -33.58 -3.86
C GLN A 107 -0.79 -32.38 -3.31
N VAL A 108 0.54 -32.50 -3.24
CA VAL A 108 1.40 -31.55 -2.56
C VAL A 108 2.26 -30.73 -3.53
N ALA A 109 2.24 -29.42 -3.30
CA ALA A 109 3.11 -28.42 -3.88
C ALA A 109 4.27 -28.12 -2.92
N LEU A 110 5.50 -28.04 -3.42
CA LEU A 110 6.66 -27.56 -2.65
C LEU A 110 7.14 -26.23 -3.21
N LEU A 111 7.24 -25.22 -2.35
CA LEU A 111 7.75 -23.90 -2.73
C LEU A 111 8.97 -23.53 -1.90
N SER A 112 10.13 -23.42 -2.57
CA SER A 112 11.43 -23.18 -1.94
C SER A 112 12.17 -21.99 -2.53
N GLY A 113 13.07 -21.38 -1.74
CA GLY A 113 13.73 -20.12 -2.09
C GLY A 113 14.69 -20.20 -3.29
N GLU A 114 15.19 -21.38 -3.63
CA GLU A 114 16.08 -21.62 -4.78
C GLU A 114 15.34 -21.80 -6.10
N MET A 115 14.01 -21.83 -6.07
CA MET A 115 13.23 -21.91 -7.31
C MET A 115 13.37 -20.60 -8.08
N VAL A 116 13.73 -20.72 -9.36
CA VAL A 116 13.62 -19.63 -10.33
C VAL A 116 12.19 -19.12 -10.40
N VAL A 117 12.04 -17.84 -10.77
CA VAL A 117 10.78 -17.09 -10.69
C VAL A 117 9.66 -17.79 -11.48
N GLU A 118 9.98 -18.35 -12.64
CA GLU A 118 9.04 -19.05 -13.52
C GLU A 118 8.52 -20.35 -12.87
N GLN A 119 9.41 -21.12 -12.25
CA GLN A 119 9.03 -22.35 -11.54
C GLN A 119 8.17 -22.04 -10.32
N ARG A 120 8.51 -20.97 -9.59
CA ARG A 120 7.71 -20.51 -8.45
C ARG A 120 6.32 -20.09 -8.88
N ALA A 121 6.20 -19.32 -9.96
CA ALA A 121 4.91 -18.90 -10.52
C ALA A 121 4.06 -20.10 -10.94
N ALA A 122 4.66 -21.10 -11.61
CA ALA A 122 3.96 -22.31 -12.03
C ALA A 122 3.41 -23.14 -10.85
N VAL A 123 4.15 -23.24 -9.74
CA VAL A 123 3.66 -23.92 -8.52
C VAL A 123 2.48 -23.16 -7.91
N ILE A 124 2.58 -21.83 -7.82
CA ILE A 124 1.52 -20.99 -7.27
C ILE A 124 0.24 -21.10 -8.13
N GLU A 125 0.37 -21.09 -9.45
CA GLU A 125 -0.75 -21.27 -10.38
C GLU A 125 -1.45 -22.61 -10.17
N ARG A 126 -0.69 -23.73 -10.11
CA ARG A 126 -1.29 -25.06 -9.87
C ARG A 126 -2.00 -25.15 -8.52
N PHE A 127 -1.43 -24.52 -7.49
CA PHE A 127 -2.09 -24.44 -6.19
C PHE A 127 -3.37 -23.61 -6.26
N ARG A 128 -3.36 -22.44 -6.92
CA ARG A 128 -4.56 -21.60 -7.12
C ARG A 128 -5.67 -22.30 -7.88
N GLU A 129 -5.33 -23.03 -8.95
CA GLU A 129 -6.29 -23.81 -9.74
C GLU A 129 -6.86 -25.04 -9.00
N GLY A 130 -6.38 -25.32 -7.77
CA GLY A 130 -6.83 -26.46 -6.97
C GLY A 130 -6.29 -27.82 -7.44
N LYS A 131 -5.30 -27.83 -8.35
CA LYS A 131 -4.61 -29.06 -8.79
C LYS A 131 -3.75 -29.65 -7.68
N GLU A 132 -3.14 -28.78 -6.88
CA GLU A 132 -2.43 -29.13 -5.66
C GLU A 132 -3.26 -28.62 -4.47
N LYS A 133 -3.56 -29.49 -3.51
CA LYS A 133 -4.40 -29.14 -2.35
C LYS A 133 -3.58 -28.72 -1.13
N VAL A 134 -2.30 -29.06 -1.11
CA VAL A 134 -1.40 -28.75 0.00
C VAL A 134 -0.19 -27.99 -0.52
N LEU A 135 0.11 -26.83 0.05
CA LEU A 135 1.31 -26.07 -0.25
C LEU A 135 2.27 -26.09 0.94
N VAL A 136 3.41 -26.76 0.80
CA VAL A 136 4.49 -26.78 1.79
C VAL A 136 5.53 -25.73 1.41
N THR A 137 5.87 -24.84 2.33
CA THR A 137 6.80 -23.74 2.06
C THR A 137 7.66 -23.34 3.26
N THR A 138 8.75 -22.64 2.99
CA THR A 138 9.64 -22.07 4.01
C THR A 138 9.28 -20.62 4.36
N ASN A 139 9.76 -20.14 5.51
CA ASN A 139 9.50 -18.78 6.01
C ASN A 139 9.82 -17.67 5.01
N VAL A 140 10.92 -17.83 4.27
CA VAL A 140 11.40 -16.87 3.26
C VAL A 140 10.41 -16.74 2.10
N CYS A 141 9.73 -17.84 1.79
CA CYS A 141 8.80 -17.92 0.69
C CYS A 141 7.37 -17.56 1.11
N ALA A 142 7.05 -17.53 2.41
CA ALA A 142 5.72 -17.20 2.92
C ALA A 142 5.28 -15.75 2.65
N ARG A 143 6.25 -14.83 2.60
CA ARG A 143 6.01 -13.41 2.40
C ARG A 143 5.82 -13.14 0.90
N GLY A 144 4.63 -12.68 0.50
CA GLY A 144 4.33 -12.27 -0.89
C GLY A 144 3.75 -13.36 -1.80
N ILE A 145 3.38 -14.55 -1.31
CA ILE A 145 2.59 -15.47 -2.12
C ILE A 145 1.15 -14.95 -2.16
N ASP A 146 0.74 -14.46 -3.32
CA ASP A 146 -0.64 -14.17 -3.62
C ASP A 146 -1.34 -15.52 -3.88
N VAL A 147 -1.95 -16.12 -2.87
CA VAL A 147 -2.89 -17.24 -3.05
C VAL A 147 -4.25 -16.76 -2.59
N GLU A 148 -5.29 -17.11 -3.35
CA GLU A 148 -6.65 -17.05 -2.85
C GLU A 148 -6.77 -17.82 -1.52
N GLN A 149 -7.67 -17.34 -0.68
CA GLN A 149 -7.90 -17.77 0.70
C GLN A 149 -7.77 -19.29 0.91
N VAL A 150 -6.87 -19.72 1.81
CA VAL A 150 -6.75 -21.14 2.21
C VAL A 150 -7.66 -21.47 3.39
N SER A 151 -8.11 -22.73 3.45
CA SER A 151 -9.02 -23.21 4.50
C SER A 151 -8.31 -23.37 5.84
N VAL A 152 -7.07 -23.88 5.80
CA VAL A 152 -6.27 -24.17 6.98
C VAL A 152 -4.83 -23.70 6.77
N VAL A 153 -4.29 -23.04 7.78
CA VAL A 153 -2.86 -22.73 7.90
C VAL A 153 -2.25 -23.60 8.96
N ILE A 154 -1.12 -24.24 8.67
CA ILE A 154 -0.41 -25.12 9.60
C ILE A 154 1.01 -24.60 9.79
N ASN A 155 1.31 -24.13 10.99
CA ASN A 155 2.67 -23.81 11.41
C ASN A 155 3.33 -25.11 11.88
N PHE A 156 3.96 -25.85 10.96
CA PHE A 156 4.72 -27.05 11.32
C PHE A 156 5.93 -26.69 12.18
N ASP A 157 6.56 -25.55 11.88
CA ASP A 157 7.53 -24.90 12.75
C ASP A 157 7.09 -23.46 13.03
N LEU A 158 7.11 -23.02 14.29
CA LEU A 158 6.78 -21.64 14.63
C LEU A 158 7.82 -20.65 14.06
N PRO A 159 7.39 -19.44 13.66
CA PRO A 159 8.30 -18.45 13.13
C PRO A 159 9.17 -17.86 14.23
N VAL A 160 10.47 -17.80 13.95
CA VAL A 160 11.47 -17.14 14.79
C VAL A 160 12.34 -16.25 13.92
N ASP A 161 12.87 -15.19 14.53
CA ASP A 161 13.82 -14.29 13.89
C ASP A 161 15.22 -14.92 13.78
N LYS A 162 16.20 -14.14 13.33
CA LYS A 162 17.59 -14.61 13.16
C LYS A 162 18.26 -15.00 14.48
N ASP A 163 17.78 -14.45 15.60
CA ASP A 163 18.32 -14.65 16.94
C ASP A 163 17.54 -15.73 17.72
N GLY A 164 16.56 -16.37 17.08
CA GLY A 164 15.71 -17.39 17.68
C GLY A 164 14.60 -16.83 18.58
N ASN A 165 14.33 -15.53 18.53
CA ASN A 165 13.19 -14.92 19.24
C ASN A 165 11.89 -15.07 18.44
N PRO A 166 10.72 -14.95 19.08
CA PRO A 166 9.42 -14.99 18.40
C PRO A 166 9.34 -13.95 17.28
N ASP A 167 9.03 -14.38 16.06
CA ASP A 167 8.76 -13.48 14.93
C ASP A 167 7.24 -13.33 14.76
N ASN A 168 6.69 -12.36 15.49
CA ASN A 168 5.26 -12.07 15.53
C ASN A 168 4.73 -11.66 14.15
N GLU A 169 5.49 -10.87 13.40
CA GLU A 169 5.10 -10.38 12.06
C GLU A 169 4.94 -11.54 11.08
N THR A 170 5.93 -12.45 11.01
CA THR A 170 5.81 -13.64 10.18
C THR A 170 4.66 -14.52 10.65
N TYR A 171 4.42 -14.64 11.95
CA TYR A 171 3.28 -15.39 12.47
C TYR A 171 1.95 -14.87 11.95
N LEU A 172 1.71 -13.57 12.10
CA LEU A 172 0.51 -12.88 11.61
C LEU A 172 0.34 -13.09 10.10
N HIS A 173 1.40 -12.90 9.32
CA HIS A 173 1.36 -13.09 7.87
C HIS A 173 1.02 -14.51 7.43
N ARG A 174 1.47 -15.53 8.20
CA ARG A 174 1.15 -16.92 7.93
C ARG A 174 -0.32 -17.20 8.22
N ILE A 175 -0.80 -16.90 9.42
CA ILE A 175 -2.17 -17.24 9.79
C ILE A 175 -3.19 -16.37 9.08
N GLY A 176 -2.85 -15.11 8.75
CA GLY A 176 -3.66 -14.23 7.91
C GLY A 176 -3.88 -14.71 6.48
N ARG A 177 -3.32 -15.86 6.06
CA ARG A 177 -3.68 -16.56 4.80
C ARG A 177 -5.03 -17.26 4.87
N THR A 178 -5.55 -17.47 6.09
CA THR A 178 -6.89 -17.97 6.34
C THR A 178 -7.77 -16.88 6.98
N GLY A 179 -9.09 -17.09 7.06
CA GLY A 179 -10.02 -16.21 7.79
C GLY A 179 -10.29 -14.82 7.19
N ARG A 180 -10.00 -14.60 5.91
CA ARG A 180 -10.31 -13.35 5.18
C ARG A 180 -11.79 -13.26 4.77
N PHE A 181 -12.26 -12.04 4.51
CA PHE A 181 -13.61 -11.74 3.99
C PHE A 181 -14.78 -12.27 4.84
N GLY A 182 -14.65 -12.22 6.16
CA GLY A 182 -15.73 -12.60 7.10
C GLY A 182 -15.97 -14.12 7.24
N LYS A 183 -15.19 -14.96 6.55
CA LYS A 183 -15.21 -16.42 6.73
C LYS A 183 -14.32 -16.83 7.90
N ARG A 184 -14.67 -17.92 8.59
CA ARG A 184 -13.86 -18.47 9.68
C ARG A 184 -12.61 -19.15 9.11
N GLY A 185 -11.44 -18.79 9.63
CA GLY A 185 -10.16 -19.45 9.31
C GLY A 185 -9.71 -20.39 10.42
N LEU A 186 -8.87 -21.36 10.08
CA LEU A 186 -8.26 -22.29 11.03
C LEU A 186 -6.74 -22.22 10.94
N ALA A 187 -6.07 -21.92 12.06
CA ALA A 187 -4.62 -22.00 12.18
C ALA A 187 -4.24 -23.06 13.22
N VAL A 188 -3.34 -23.98 12.85
CA VAL A 188 -2.84 -25.05 13.72
C VAL A 188 -1.34 -24.86 13.93
N ASN A 189 -0.91 -24.86 15.19
CA ASN A 189 0.47 -24.62 15.58
C ASN A 189 1.08 -25.89 16.18
N MET A 190 2.13 -26.43 15.56
CA MET A 190 2.81 -27.62 16.06
C MET A 190 3.90 -27.22 17.05
N VAL A 191 3.76 -27.63 18.31
CA VAL A 191 4.64 -27.24 19.42
C VAL A 191 5.43 -28.47 19.88
N ASP A 192 6.74 -28.45 19.66
CA ASP A 192 7.66 -29.55 19.97
C ASP A 192 8.54 -29.34 21.19
N SER A 193 8.52 -28.15 21.78
CA SER A 193 9.44 -27.79 22.86
C SER A 193 8.88 -26.68 23.75
N LYS A 194 9.48 -26.54 24.94
CA LYS A 194 9.21 -25.39 25.84
C LYS A 194 9.51 -24.06 25.16
N HIS A 195 10.52 -24.01 24.30
CA HIS A 195 10.88 -22.82 23.53
C HIS A 195 9.77 -22.44 22.53
N SER A 196 9.29 -23.41 21.75
CA SER A 196 8.15 -23.26 20.85
C SER A 196 6.87 -22.83 21.58
N MET A 197 6.63 -23.36 22.79
CA MET A 197 5.49 -22.92 23.62
C MET A 197 5.63 -21.48 24.10
N ASN A 198 6.83 -21.06 24.51
CA ASN A 198 7.09 -19.67 24.90
C ASN A 198 6.92 -18.71 23.71
N ILE A 199 7.29 -19.12 22.50
CA ILE A 199 7.04 -18.36 21.27
C ILE A 199 5.55 -18.15 21.06
N LEU A 200 4.75 -19.21 21.14
CA LEU A 200 3.29 -19.13 21.00
C LEU A 200 2.67 -18.20 22.05
N ASN A 201 3.10 -18.29 23.31
CA ASN A 201 2.59 -17.45 24.39
C ASN A 201 2.92 -15.96 24.17
N ARG A 202 4.15 -15.62 23.78
CA ARG A 202 4.56 -14.22 23.52
C ARG A 202 3.91 -13.60 22.28
N ILE A 203 3.66 -14.44 21.28
CA ILE A 203 2.85 -14.09 20.12
C ILE A 203 1.41 -13.79 20.57
N GLN A 204 0.86 -14.61 21.47
CA GLN A 204 -0.49 -14.40 22.02
C GLN A 204 -0.62 -13.11 22.85
N GLU A 205 0.43 -12.73 23.59
CA GLU A 205 0.48 -11.49 24.38
C GLU A 205 0.35 -10.20 23.55
N HIS A 206 0.60 -10.23 22.23
CA HIS A 206 0.48 -9.07 21.34
C HIS A 206 -0.93 -8.86 20.77
N PHE A 207 -1.85 -9.79 20.98
CA PHE A 207 -3.23 -9.62 20.55
C PHE A 207 -4.04 -8.93 21.63
N MET A 208 -4.66 -7.80 21.30
CA MET A 208 -5.64 -7.21 22.19
C MET A 208 -6.82 -8.17 22.36
N GLU A 209 -7.06 -8.60 23.60
CA GLU A 209 -8.19 -9.46 23.91
C GLU A 209 -9.50 -8.70 23.70
N ARG A 210 -10.52 -9.40 23.19
CA ARG A 210 -11.84 -8.83 22.96
C ARG A 210 -12.39 -8.16 24.22
N GLY A 211 -12.61 -6.84 24.17
CA GLY A 211 -13.07 -6.04 25.31
C GLY A 211 -11.99 -5.21 26.00
N GLN A 212 -10.71 -5.38 25.65
CA GLN A 212 -9.65 -4.44 26.01
C GLN A 212 -9.96 -3.07 25.37
N LYS A 213 -9.60 -1.98 26.04
CA LYS A 213 -9.86 -0.63 25.52
C LYS A 213 -8.56 0.01 25.10
N ILE A 214 -8.59 0.65 23.93
CA ILE A 214 -7.51 1.53 23.48
C ILE A 214 -7.43 2.70 24.45
N SER A 215 -6.22 2.99 24.92
CA SER A 215 -5.96 4.07 25.88
C SER A 215 -5.54 5.36 25.18
N GLU A 216 -5.13 5.24 23.93
CA GLU A 216 -4.66 6.28 23.04
C GLU A 216 -5.79 7.26 22.70
N HIS A 217 -5.45 8.55 22.72
CA HIS A 217 -6.42 9.63 22.48
C HIS A 217 -6.72 9.85 20.98
N ILE A 218 -5.82 9.41 20.10
CA ILE A 218 -5.98 9.50 18.64
C ILE A 218 -5.78 8.11 18.04
N VAL A 219 -6.67 7.75 17.12
CA VAL A 219 -6.59 6.52 16.33
C VAL A 219 -6.60 6.89 14.85
N ILE A 220 -5.72 6.24 14.09
CA ILE A 220 -5.65 6.34 12.63
C ILE A 220 -5.67 4.91 12.09
N GLY A 221 -6.49 4.65 11.08
CA GLY A 221 -6.59 3.32 10.50
C GLY A 221 -7.47 3.29 9.26
N THR A 222 -7.51 2.13 8.61
CA THR A 222 -8.36 1.92 7.44
C THR A 222 -9.82 1.72 7.87
N PRO A 223 -10.82 2.06 7.01
CA PRO A 223 -12.23 1.96 7.36
C PRO A 223 -12.67 0.57 7.84
N GLY A 224 -12.11 -0.50 7.25
CA GLY A 224 -12.42 -1.88 7.65
C GLY A 224 -12.02 -2.18 9.10
N THR A 225 -10.76 -1.92 9.45
CA THR A 225 -10.21 -2.22 10.79
C THR A 225 -10.88 -1.36 11.86
N VAL A 226 -11.06 -0.06 11.60
CA VAL A 226 -11.70 0.86 12.56
C VAL A 226 -13.17 0.50 12.79
N LEU A 227 -13.90 0.05 11.76
CA LEU A 227 -15.27 -0.41 11.90
C LEU A 227 -15.35 -1.64 12.82
N ASP A 228 -14.43 -2.60 12.66
CA ASP A 228 -14.38 -3.78 13.52
C ASP A 228 -14.02 -3.42 14.97
N TRP A 229 -13.08 -2.50 15.17
CA TRP A 229 -12.68 -1.98 16.49
C TRP A 229 -13.84 -1.31 17.22
N CYS A 230 -14.67 -0.55 16.51
CA CYS A 230 -15.85 0.11 17.06
C CYS A 230 -17.00 -0.89 17.31
N SER A 231 -17.27 -1.80 16.37
CA SER A 231 -18.53 -2.56 16.34
C SER A 231 -18.43 -3.97 16.91
N LYS A 232 -17.40 -4.74 16.53
CA LYS A 232 -17.26 -6.16 16.85
C LYS A 232 -16.41 -6.38 18.10
N LEU A 233 -15.26 -5.70 18.14
CA LEU A 233 -14.20 -5.91 19.13
C LEU A 233 -14.35 -5.01 20.36
N LYS A 234 -15.01 -3.86 20.16
CA LYS A 234 -15.29 -2.85 21.20
C LYS A 234 -14.02 -2.30 21.86
N PHE A 235 -12.95 -2.16 21.08
CA PHE A 235 -11.71 -1.53 21.53
C PHE A 235 -11.84 -0.01 21.65
N ILE A 236 -12.66 0.56 20.77
CA ILE A 236 -13.01 1.98 20.76
C ILE A 236 -14.46 2.11 21.19
N ASP A 237 -14.73 3.02 22.11
CA ASP A 237 -16.08 3.50 22.40
C ASP A 237 -16.38 4.71 21.49
N PRO A 238 -17.19 4.54 20.43
CA PRO A 238 -17.46 5.62 19.47
C PRO A 238 -18.09 6.84 20.14
N LYS A 239 -18.80 6.63 21.26
CA LYS A 239 -19.51 7.71 21.97
C LYS A 239 -18.58 8.76 22.58
N LYS A 240 -17.29 8.45 22.72
CA LYS A 240 -16.28 9.35 23.28
C LYS A 240 -15.54 10.16 22.22
N ILE A 241 -15.75 9.85 20.94
CA ILE A 241 -15.05 10.50 19.84
C ILE A 241 -15.60 11.92 19.65
N LYS A 242 -14.69 12.90 19.64
CA LYS A 242 -15.00 14.33 19.48
C LYS A 242 -14.76 14.85 18.07
N VAL A 243 -13.82 14.23 17.35
CA VAL A 243 -13.41 14.63 15.99
C VAL A 243 -13.29 13.37 15.14
N PHE A 244 -13.82 13.41 13.93
CA PHE A 244 -13.70 12.36 12.92
C PHE A 244 -13.26 12.96 11.59
N VAL A 245 -12.18 12.41 11.04
CA VAL A 245 -11.56 12.91 9.82
C VAL A 245 -11.59 11.82 8.77
N LEU A 246 -12.07 12.17 7.57
CA LEU A 246 -11.88 11.38 6.36
C LEU A 246 -10.96 12.13 5.42
N ASP A 247 -9.80 11.53 5.13
CA ASP A 247 -8.82 12.06 4.21
C ASP A 247 -8.89 11.33 2.85
N GLU A 248 -8.47 12.00 1.78
CA GLU A 248 -8.46 11.49 0.39
C GLU A 248 -9.80 10.84 -0.02
N ALA A 249 -10.91 11.55 0.18
CA ALA A 249 -12.26 10.98 0.05
C ALA A 249 -12.60 10.46 -1.37
N ASP A 250 -11.95 11.00 -2.39
CA ASP A 250 -11.99 10.54 -3.79
C ASP A 250 -11.46 9.11 -3.94
N VAL A 251 -10.38 8.75 -3.23
CA VAL A 251 -9.85 7.37 -3.24
C VAL A 251 -10.74 6.43 -2.46
N MET A 252 -11.30 6.91 -1.36
CA MET A 252 -12.18 6.14 -0.51
C MET A 252 -13.47 5.73 -1.25
N ILE A 253 -14.01 6.56 -2.14
CA ILE A 253 -15.17 6.16 -2.97
C ILE A 253 -14.78 5.21 -4.11
N ALA A 254 -13.56 5.33 -4.66
CA ALA A 254 -13.08 4.49 -5.75
C ALA A 254 -12.82 3.03 -5.32
N THR A 255 -12.59 2.83 -4.02
CA THR A 255 -12.28 1.52 -3.42
C THR A 255 -13.53 0.82 -2.93
N GLN A 256 -13.80 -0.38 -3.45
CA GLN A 256 -15.02 -1.14 -3.16
C GLN A 256 -15.19 -1.38 -1.65
N GLY A 257 -16.34 -0.98 -1.11
CA GLY A 257 -16.73 -1.21 0.29
C GLY A 257 -16.21 -0.18 1.30
N HIS A 258 -15.22 0.65 0.96
CA HIS A 258 -14.72 1.70 1.87
C HIS A 258 -15.75 2.80 2.12
N GLN A 259 -16.47 3.22 1.08
CA GLN A 259 -17.60 4.13 1.22
C GLN A 259 -18.61 3.66 2.28
N ASP A 260 -19.07 2.41 2.20
CA ASP A 260 -20.07 1.86 3.11
C ASP A 260 -19.52 1.69 4.53
N GLN A 261 -18.27 1.26 4.66
CA GLN A 261 -17.59 1.13 5.95
C GLN A 261 -17.46 2.48 6.66
N SER A 262 -17.06 3.54 5.94
CA SER A 262 -16.93 4.89 6.50
C SER A 262 -18.27 5.47 6.94
N ILE A 263 -19.34 5.26 6.15
CA ILE A 263 -20.70 5.67 6.56
C ILE A 263 -21.15 4.92 7.82
N ARG A 264 -20.82 3.62 7.93
CA ARG A 264 -21.17 2.84 9.13
C ARG A 264 -20.43 3.33 10.37
N ILE A 265 -19.15 3.67 10.26
CA ILE A 265 -18.39 4.29 11.36
C ILE A 265 -19.06 5.61 11.76
N GLN A 266 -19.33 6.49 10.79
CA GLN A 266 -19.94 7.79 11.02
C GLN A 266 -21.27 7.69 11.78
N ARG A 267 -22.12 6.72 11.45
CA ARG A 267 -23.40 6.48 12.12
C ARG A 267 -23.27 6.03 13.58
N MET A 268 -22.12 5.52 13.98
CA MET A 268 -21.84 5.12 15.36
C MET A 268 -21.37 6.31 16.21
N LEU A 269 -20.96 7.42 15.59
CA LEU A 269 -20.42 8.59 16.28
C LEU A 269 -21.54 9.46 16.88
N PRO A 270 -21.24 10.22 17.95
CA PRO A 270 -22.14 11.22 18.50
C PRO A 270 -22.52 12.30 17.49
N ARG A 271 -23.73 12.87 17.62
CA ARG A 271 -24.17 13.99 16.80
C ARG A 271 -23.34 15.27 16.98
N ASN A 272 -22.70 15.43 18.13
CA ASN A 272 -21.81 16.55 18.44
C ASN A 272 -20.34 16.27 18.06
N CYS A 273 -20.05 15.16 17.38
CA CYS A 273 -18.72 14.89 16.84
C CYS A 273 -18.46 15.83 15.65
N GLN A 274 -17.33 16.54 15.68
CA GLN A 274 -16.89 17.37 14.58
C GLN A 274 -16.44 16.49 13.42
N MET A 275 -17.11 16.63 12.27
CA MET A 275 -16.82 15.85 11.06
C MET A 275 -16.03 16.69 10.07
N LEU A 276 -14.89 16.16 9.62
CA LEU A 276 -13.99 16.79 8.67
C LEU A 276 -13.78 15.85 7.49
N LEU A 277 -13.86 16.39 6.28
CA LEU A 277 -13.60 15.64 5.05
C LEU A 277 -12.68 16.44 4.15
N PHE A 278 -11.61 15.80 3.70
CA PHE A 278 -10.63 16.35 2.78
C PHE A 278 -10.57 15.49 1.52
N SER A 279 -10.47 16.16 0.38
CA SER A 279 -10.19 15.54 -0.90
C SER A 279 -9.56 16.58 -1.81
N ALA A 280 -8.66 16.12 -2.67
CA ALA A 280 -8.10 16.95 -3.72
C ALA A 280 -9.13 17.23 -4.83
N THR A 281 -10.18 16.42 -4.93
CA THR A 281 -11.17 16.51 -6.00
C THR A 281 -12.60 16.48 -5.46
N PHE A 282 -13.53 17.04 -6.25
CA PHE A 282 -14.92 17.22 -5.84
C PHE A 282 -15.88 16.83 -6.96
N GLU A 283 -15.62 15.70 -7.62
CA GLU A 283 -16.60 15.13 -8.56
C GLU A 283 -17.95 14.87 -7.89
N ASP A 284 -19.02 14.79 -8.68
CA ASP A 284 -20.39 14.60 -8.18
C ASP A 284 -20.54 13.37 -7.26
N SER A 285 -19.77 12.31 -7.52
CA SER A 285 -19.70 11.10 -6.71
C SER A 285 -19.13 11.38 -5.31
N VAL A 286 -18.00 12.08 -5.25
CA VAL A 286 -17.34 12.53 -4.01
C VAL A 286 -18.25 13.48 -3.26
N TRP A 287 -18.88 14.42 -3.97
CA TRP A 287 -19.79 15.40 -3.38
C TRP A 287 -21.02 14.74 -2.74
N LYS A 288 -21.68 13.82 -3.45
CA LYS A 288 -22.80 13.04 -2.91
C LYS A 288 -22.40 12.19 -1.72
N PHE A 289 -21.17 11.68 -1.70
CA PHE A 289 -20.64 10.97 -0.54
C PHE A 289 -20.39 11.92 0.63
N ALA A 290 -19.75 13.06 0.40
CA ALA A 290 -19.46 14.05 1.43
C ALA A 290 -20.73 14.55 2.12
N GLN A 291 -21.80 14.82 1.36
CA GLN A 291 -23.11 15.21 1.90
C GLN A 291 -23.75 14.15 2.81
N LYS A 292 -23.45 12.86 2.60
CA LYS A 292 -23.95 11.78 3.45
C LYS A 292 -23.15 11.64 4.75
N VAL A 293 -21.87 11.98 4.71
CA VAL A 293 -20.96 11.82 5.86
C VAL A 293 -21.00 13.04 6.76
N VAL A 294 -20.91 14.24 6.21
CA VAL A 294 -20.79 15.50 6.96
C VAL A 294 -22.12 16.27 6.89
N PRO A 295 -22.96 16.21 7.94
CA PRO A 295 -24.18 17.01 8.00
C PRO A 295 -23.83 18.50 8.19
N ASP A 296 -24.54 19.37 7.49
CA ASP A 296 -24.39 20.84 7.52
C ASP A 296 -22.93 21.35 7.41
N PRO A 297 -22.20 21.00 6.33
CA PRO A 297 -20.77 21.29 6.23
C PRO A 297 -20.48 22.76 5.95
N ASN A 298 -19.44 23.28 6.59
CA ASN A 298 -18.72 24.43 6.04
C ASN A 298 -17.91 23.96 4.83
N ILE A 299 -18.05 24.64 3.69
CA ILE A 299 -17.45 24.21 2.43
C ILE A 299 -16.35 25.18 2.06
N ILE A 300 -15.11 24.69 2.06
CA ILE A 300 -13.94 25.41 1.56
C ILE A 300 -13.56 24.77 0.23
N LYS A 301 -13.79 25.50 -0.87
CA LYS A 301 -13.39 25.08 -2.20
C LYS A 301 -12.24 25.95 -2.65
N LEU A 302 -11.12 25.32 -3.01
CA LEU A 302 -10.14 25.99 -3.85
C LEU A 302 -10.74 26.04 -5.26
N LYS A 303 -10.78 27.23 -5.88
CA LYS A 303 -11.12 27.29 -7.31
C LYS A 303 -10.09 26.44 -8.03
N ARG A 304 -10.58 25.38 -8.69
CA ARG A 304 -9.75 24.40 -9.36
C ARG A 304 -9.26 25.05 -10.66
N GLU A 305 -8.17 25.79 -10.63
CA GLU A 305 -7.60 26.35 -11.87
C GLU A 305 -6.12 26.79 -11.73
N GLU A 306 -5.34 26.33 -12.71
CA GLU A 306 -4.09 26.89 -13.25
C GLU A 306 -2.77 26.77 -12.44
N GLU A 307 -2.72 27.10 -11.15
CA GLU A 307 -1.43 27.38 -10.48
C GLU A 307 -0.42 26.21 -10.42
N THR A 308 -0.87 24.95 -10.25
CA THR A 308 0.06 23.79 -10.23
C THR A 308 0.55 23.41 -11.61
N LEU A 309 -0.23 23.67 -12.66
CA LEU A 309 0.16 23.32 -14.03
C LEU A 309 1.12 24.36 -14.61
N ASP A 310 1.04 25.61 -14.15
CA ASP A 310 1.92 26.69 -14.62
C ASP A 310 3.38 26.49 -14.20
N THR A 311 3.64 25.81 -13.07
CA THR A 311 4.99 25.49 -12.63
C THR A 311 5.54 24.20 -13.23
N ILE A 312 4.70 23.39 -13.89
CA ILE A 312 5.07 22.09 -14.44
C ILE A 312 5.10 22.15 -15.96
N LYS A 313 6.31 22.05 -16.55
CA LYS A 313 6.44 21.87 -18.00
C LYS A 313 5.99 20.45 -18.37
N GLN A 314 5.06 20.33 -19.31
CA GLN A 314 4.45 19.06 -19.70
C GLN A 314 4.83 18.70 -21.13
N TYR A 315 5.39 17.50 -21.31
CA TYR A 315 5.79 16.97 -22.61
C TYR A 315 5.19 15.60 -22.86
N TYR A 316 5.16 15.19 -24.13
CA TYR A 316 4.88 13.82 -24.52
C TYR A 316 5.89 13.33 -25.56
N VAL A 317 6.15 12.02 -25.53
CA VAL A 317 7.03 11.33 -26.48
C VAL A 317 6.20 10.30 -27.24
N LEU A 318 6.35 10.28 -28.56
CA LEU A 318 5.73 9.27 -29.41
C LEU A 318 6.67 8.06 -29.50
N CYS A 319 6.15 6.90 -29.18
CA CYS A 319 6.84 5.62 -29.30
C CYS A 319 5.95 4.67 -30.10
N ASN A 320 6.53 3.75 -30.86
CA ASN A 320 5.77 2.75 -31.60
C ASN A 320 5.42 1.52 -30.75
N ASN A 321 6.22 1.25 -29.73
CA ASN A 321 6.09 0.08 -28.87
C ASN A 321 6.70 0.31 -27.48
N ARG A 322 6.57 -0.69 -26.61
CA ARG A 322 7.05 -0.63 -25.23
C ARG A 322 8.57 -0.54 -25.12
N ASP A 323 9.31 -1.15 -26.04
CA ASP A 323 10.77 -1.14 -26.00
C ASP A 323 11.31 0.23 -26.43
N GLU A 324 10.66 0.88 -27.39
CA GLU A 324 10.93 2.29 -27.72
C GLU A 324 10.57 3.23 -26.56
N LYS A 325 9.49 2.98 -25.80
CA LYS A 325 9.22 3.75 -24.56
C LYS A 325 10.37 3.64 -23.57
N PHE A 326 11.00 2.48 -23.48
CA PHE A 326 12.16 2.26 -22.62
C PHE A 326 13.41 2.95 -23.16
N GLN A 327 13.68 2.88 -24.46
CA GLN A 327 14.79 3.62 -25.08
C GLN A 327 14.66 5.13 -24.91
N ALA A 328 13.47 5.68 -25.15
CA ALA A 328 13.14 7.08 -24.91
C ALA A 328 13.39 7.50 -23.45
N LEU A 329 13.05 6.61 -22.50
CA LEU A 329 13.33 6.81 -21.08
C LEU A 329 14.84 6.86 -20.80
N CYS A 330 15.62 5.94 -21.36
CA CYS A 330 17.08 5.93 -21.21
C CYS A 330 17.73 7.20 -21.79
N ASN A 331 17.29 7.64 -22.98
CA ASN A 331 17.76 8.88 -23.60
C ASN A 331 17.47 10.09 -22.71
N LEU A 332 16.28 10.14 -22.10
CA LEU A 332 15.93 11.19 -21.14
C LEU A 332 16.90 11.20 -19.93
N TYR A 333 17.18 10.04 -19.34
CA TYR A 333 18.15 9.96 -18.22
C TYR A 333 19.59 10.30 -18.62
N GLY A 334 19.97 10.06 -19.87
CA GLY A 334 21.30 10.39 -20.41
C GLY A 334 21.49 11.88 -20.68
N ALA A 335 20.42 12.58 -21.09
CA ALA A 335 20.48 13.98 -21.50
C ALA A 335 20.29 14.98 -20.34
N ILE A 336 19.49 14.64 -19.32
CA ILE A 336 19.18 15.56 -18.22
C ILE A 336 19.64 15.05 -16.87
N THR A 337 20.18 15.95 -16.05
CA THR A 337 20.55 15.62 -14.66
C THR A 337 19.29 15.49 -13.82
N ILE A 338 18.77 14.27 -13.72
CA ILE A 338 17.59 13.94 -12.91
C ILE A 338 18.04 13.61 -11.49
N ALA A 339 17.69 14.46 -10.52
CA ALA A 339 18.01 14.20 -9.12
C ALA A 339 17.20 13.02 -8.58
N GLN A 340 15.87 13.07 -8.72
CA GLN A 340 14.96 11.97 -8.42
C GLN A 340 13.76 12.00 -9.37
N ALA A 341 13.26 10.82 -9.73
CA ALA A 341 12.11 10.68 -10.61
C ALA A 341 11.13 9.61 -10.16
N MET A 342 9.85 9.86 -10.45
CA MET A 342 8.76 8.90 -10.26
C MET A 342 8.22 8.46 -11.60
N ILE A 343 8.08 7.15 -11.79
CA ILE A 343 7.58 6.55 -13.02
C ILE A 343 6.30 5.77 -12.71
N PHE A 344 5.22 6.13 -13.40
CA PHE A 344 3.91 5.52 -13.22
C PHE A 344 3.58 4.55 -14.36
N CYS A 345 3.29 3.30 -13.99
CA CYS A 345 2.85 2.26 -14.91
C CYS A 345 1.40 1.86 -14.61
N HIS A 346 0.70 1.37 -15.64
CA HIS A 346 -0.68 0.90 -15.50
C HIS A 346 -0.71 -0.45 -14.77
N THR A 347 0.11 -1.42 -15.21
CA THR A 347 0.10 -2.77 -14.66
C THR A 347 1.30 -3.07 -13.78
N ARG A 348 1.11 -3.95 -12.79
CA ARG A 348 2.18 -4.47 -11.92
C ARG A 348 3.27 -5.20 -12.72
N LYS A 349 2.87 -5.93 -13.77
CA LYS A 349 3.80 -6.65 -14.66
C LYS A 349 4.73 -5.66 -15.38
N THR A 350 4.17 -4.58 -15.94
CA THR A 350 4.95 -3.51 -16.58
C THR A 350 5.87 -2.82 -15.58
N ALA A 351 5.39 -2.50 -14.37
CA ALA A 351 6.21 -1.87 -13.33
C ALA A 351 7.41 -2.75 -12.94
N SER A 352 7.19 -4.06 -12.72
CA SER A 352 8.26 -4.99 -12.36
C SER A 352 9.26 -5.20 -13.49
N TRP A 353 8.79 -5.29 -14.74
CA TRP A 353 9.65 -5.37 -15.92
C TRP A 353 10.51 -4.11 -16.06
N LEU A 354 9.88 -2.93 -16.00
CA LEU A 354 10.58 -1.66 -16.15
C LEU A 354 11.63 -1.44 -15.06
N ALA A 355 11.31 -1.79 -13.80
CA ALA A 355 12.27 -1.71 -12.71
C ALA A 355 13.48 -2.64 -12.96
N ALA A 356 13.24 -3.87 -13.44
CA ALA A 356 14.32 -4.80 -13.76
C ALA A 356 15.21 -4.31 -14.91
N GLU A 357 14.63 -3.77 -15.98
CA GLU A 357 15.42 -3.23 -17.11
C GLU A 357 16.22 -1.99 -16.71
N LEU A 358 15.62 -1.04 -15.98
CA LEU A 358 16.36 0.13 -15.47
C LEU A 358 17.50 -0.26 -14.50
N SER A 359 17.30 -1.29 -13.68
CA SER A 359 18.37 -1.81 -12.82
C SER A 359 19.50 -2.48 -13.62
N LYS A 360 19.20 -3.14 -14.76
CA LYS A 360 20.23 -3.70 -15.65
C LYS A 360 21.09 -2.62 -16.30
N GLU A 361 20.48 -1.48 -16.65
CA GLU A 361 21.19 -0.29 -17.15
C GLU A 361 21.98 0.44 -16.05
N GLY A 362 21.95 -0.07 -14.80
CA GLY A 362 22.75 0.44 -13.69
C GLY A 362 22.08 1.54 -12.86
N HIS A 363 20.79 1.83 -13.10
CA HIS A 363 20.05 2.80 -12.29
C HIS A 363 19.67 2.21 -10.91
N GLN A 364 19.71 3.05 -9.88
CA GLN A 364 19.21 2.75 -8.54
C GLN A 364 17.69 2.95 -8.51
N VAL A 365 16.96 1.83 -8.59
CA VAL A 365 15.52 1.81 -8.81
C VAL A 365 14.80 1.13 -7.64
N ALA A 366 13.87 1.88 -7.05
CA ALA A 366 12.86 1.38 -6.15
C ALA A 366 11.60 0.96 -6.94
N LEU A 367 11.07 -0.22 -6.64
CA LEU A 367 9.74 -0.65 -7.09
C LEU A 367 8.76 -0.55 -5.92
N LEU A 368 7.64 0.14 -6.13
CA LEU A 368 6.55 0.21 -5.16
C LEU A 368 5.25 -0.32 -5.78
N SER A 369 4.81 -1.50 -5.34
CA SER A 369 3.61 -2.17 -5.84
C SER A 369 2.63 -2.50 -4.71
N GLY A 370 1.35 -2.68 -5.06
CA GLY A 370 0.29 -2.96 -4.08
C GLY A 370 0.39 -4.32 -3.38
N GLU A 371 1.27 -5.20 -3.85
CA GLU A 371 1.54 -6.51 -3.23
C GLU A 371 2.55 -6.42 -2.09
N MET A 372 3.29 -5.31 -2.02
CA MET A 372 4.27 -5.10 -0.97
C MET A 372 3.57 -4.90 0.36
N VAL A 373 4.09 -5.58 1.40
CA VAL A 373 3.63 -5.38 2.77
C VAL A 373 3.94 -3.94 3.22
N VAL A 374 3.19 -3.45 4.20
CA VAL A 374 3.15 -2.02 4.54
C VAL A 374 4.52 -1.54 5.05
N GLU A 375 5.33 -2.44 5.63
CA GLU A 375 6.71 -2.27 6.11
C GLU A 375 7.68 -2.13 4.95
N GLN A 376 7.57 -3.02 3.95
CA GLN A 376 8.38 -2.96 2.74
C GLN A 376 8.07 -1.69 1.95
N ARG A 377 6.79 -1.31 1.87
CA ARG A 377 6.37 -0.03 1.28
C ARG A 377 7.00 1.15 2.02
N ALA A 378 6.90 1.17 3.35
CA ALA A 378 7.50 2.22 4.17
C ALA A 378 9.03 2.27 3.99
N ALA A 379 9.71 1.12 4.00
CA ALA A 379 11.15 1.04 3.82
C ALA A 379 11.61 1.47 2.42
N VAL A 380 10.85 1.14 1.37
CA VAL A 380 11.12 1.62 0.00
C VAL A 380 10.95 3.12 -0.10
N ILE A 381 9.84 3.64 0.46
CA ILE A 381 9.56 5.08 0.48
C ILE A 381 10.66 5.81 1.26
N GLU A 382 11.10 5.27 2.39
CA GLU A 382 12.15 5.89 3.20
C GLU A 382 13.50 5.90 2.47
N ARG A 383 13.90 4.79 1.84
CA ARG A 383 15.13 4.77 1.01
C ARG A 383 15.06 5.76 -0.16
N PHE A 384 13.88 5.92 -0.75
CA PHE A 384 13.66 6.91 -1.79
C PHE A 384 13.75 8.33 -1.23
N ARG A 385 13.13 8.64 -0.08
CA ARG A 385 13.26 9.95 0.58
C ARG A 385 14.70 10.28 0.96
N GLU A 386 15.45 9.32 1.48
CA GLU A 386 16.87 9.48 1.82
C GLU A 386 17.78 9.63 0.57
N GLY A 387 17.23 9.53 -0.64
CA GLY A 387 17.96 9.65 -1.89
C GLY A 387 18.88 8.47 -2.21
N LYS A 388 18.73 7.35 -1.49
CA LYS A 388 19.45 6.08 -1.75
C LYS A 388 18.98 5.41 -3.03
N GLU A 389 17.74 5.66 -3.42
CA GLU A 389 17.17 5.25 -4.70
C GLU A 389 16.81 6.52 -5.47
N LYS A 390 17.21 6.59 -6.74
CA LYS A 390 17.01 7.79 -7.58
C LYS A 390 15.74 7.70 -8.41
N VAL A 391 15.27 6.50 -8.67
CA VAL A 391 14.08 6.24 -9.49
C VAL A 391 13.07 5.44 -8.69
N LEU A 392 11.82 5.87 -8.65
CA LEU A 392 10.72 5.13 -8.05
C LEU A 392 9.69 4.74 -9.11
N VAL A 393 9.62 3.44 -9.42
CA VAL A 393 8.61 2.87 -10.33
C VAL A 393 7.41 2.40 -9.51
N THR A 394 6.19 2.84 -9.86
CA THR A 394 4.99 2.50 -9.10
C THR A 394 3.72 2.41 -9.96
N THR A 395 2.66 1.83 -9.39
CA THR A 395 1.31 1.78 -9.99
C THR A 395 0.35 2.77 -9.31
N ASN A 396 -0.77 3.08 -9.97
CA ASN A 396 -1.77 4.05 -9.49
C ASN A 396 -2.23 3.85 -8.05
N VAL A 397 -2.39 2.59 -7.63
CA VAL A 397 -2.91 2.22 -6.31
C VAL A 397 -1.96 2.65 -5.18
N CYS A 398 -0.66 2.71 -5.46
CA CYS A 398 0.33 3.04 -4.42
C CYS A 398 0.69 4.52 -4.38
N ALA A 399 0.43 5.26 -5.46
CA ALA A 399 0.95 6.60 -5.73
C ALA A 399 0.28 7.75 -4.97
N ARG A 400 -1.04 7.64 -4.71
CA ARG A 400 -1.80 8.68 -4.01
C ARG A 400 -1.49 8.63 -2.51
N GLY A 401 -1.30 9.80 -1.89
CA GLY A 401 -0.89 9.91 -0.49
C GLY A 401 0.59 9.61 -0.18
N ILE A 402 1.44 9.25 -1.16
CA ILE A 402 2.88 9.15 -0.88
C ILE A 402 3.45 10.57 -0.75
N ASP A 403 3.80 10.94 0.47
CA ASP A 403 4.53 12.17 0.75
C ASP A 403 6.03 11.94 0.50
N VAL A 404 6.47 11.99 -0.75
CA VAL A 404 7.91 12.02 -1.05
C VAL A 404 8.35 13.48 -1.13
N GLU A 405 9.56 13.76 -0.63
CA GLU A 405 10.29 14.99 -0.99
C GLU A 405 10.22 15.23 -2.51
N GLN A 406 10.12 16.50 -2.86
CA GLN A 406 9.81 16.99 -4.21
C GLN A 406 10.71 16.36 -5.29
N VAL A 407 10.10 15.60 -6.21
CA VAL A 407 10.82 14.99 -7.34
C VAL A 407 10.99 15.96 -8.50
N SER A 408 12.10 15.82 -9.24
CA SER A 408 12.41 16.69 -10.38
C SER A 408 11.55 16.36 -11.59
N VAL A 409 11.33 15.07 -11.84
CA VAL A 409 10.63 14.58 -13.03
C VAL A 409 9.58 13.55 -12.66
N VAL A 410 8.40 13.69 -13.24
CA VAL A 410 7.34 12.69 -13.22
C VAL A 410 7.17 12.11 -14.61
N ILE A 411 7.17 10.79 -14.72
CA ILE A 411 7.05 10.09 -16.00
C ILE A 411 5.81 9.21 -15.96
N ASN A 412 4.88 9.49 -16.87
CA ASN A 412 3.74 8.63 -17.14
C ASN A 412 4.15 7.62 -18.23
N PHE A 413 4.72 6.49 -17.82
CA PHE A 413 5.09 5.42 -18.74
C PHE A 413 3.85 4.79 -19.40
N ASP A 414 2.76 4.74 -18.64
CA ASP A 414 1.41 4.53 -19.15
C ASP A 414 0.50 5.67 -18.67
N LEU A 415 -0.34 6.19 -19.57
CA LEU A 415 -1.30 7.24 -19.24
C LEU A 415 -2.34 6.77 -18.22
N PRO A 416 -2.80 7.66 -17.33
CA PRO A 416 -3.82 7.32 -16.34
C PRO A 416 -5.18 7.15 -17.03
N VAL A 417 -5.75 5.96 -16.88
CA VAL A 417 -7.08 5.61 -17.37
C VAL A 417 -7.94 5.07 -16.23
N ASP A 418 -9.24 5.32 -16.31
CA ASP A 418 -10.22 4.74 -15.40
C ASP A 418 -10.55 3.28 -15.78
N LYS A 419 -11.49 2.67 -15.05
CA LYS A 419 -11.89 1.27 -15.26
C LYS A 419 -12.54 1.03 -16.63
N ASP A 420 -13.09 2.07 -17.23
CA ASP A 420 -13.79 2.02 -18.51
C ASP A 420 -12.87 2.42 -19.69
N GLY A 421 -11.59 2.70 -19.41
CA GLY A 421 -10.60 3.10 -20.42
C GLY A 421 -10.69 4.58 -20.82
N ASN A 422 -11.40 5.41 -20.06
CA ASN A 422 -11.43 6.85 -20.25
C ASN A 422 -10.26 7.53 -19.53
N PRO A 423 -9.87 8.77 -19.93
CA PRO A 423 -8.84 9.54 -19.25
C PRO A 423 -9.19 9.79 -17.78
N ASP A 424 -8.29 9.40 -16.87
CA ASP A 424 -8.39 9.72 -15.45
C ASP A 424 -7.60 11.00 -15.16
N ASN A 425 -8.29 12.13 -15.37
CA ASN A 425 -7.73 13.48 -15.19
C ASN A 425 -7.27 13.73 -13.74
N GLU A 426 -7.96 13.13 -12.77
CA GLU A 426 -7.65 13.30 -11.37
C GLU A 426 -6.34 12.60 -11.03
N THR A 427 -6.19 11.35 -11.46
CA THR A 427 -4.93 10.63 -11.31
C THR A 427 -3.81 11.37 -12.02
N TYR A 428 -4.06 11.90 -13.23
CA TYR A 428 -3.08 12.70 -13.95
C TYR A 428 -2.57 13.88 -13.12
N LEU A 429 -3.48 14.72 -12.61
CA LEU A 429 -3.14 15.89 -11.80
C LEU A 429 -2.37 15.51 -10.53
N HIS A 430 -2.77 14.43 -9.85
CA HIS A 430 -2.09 13.95 -8.63
C HIS A 430 -0.70 13.40 -8.90
N ARG A 431 -0.49 12.75 -10.06
CA ARG A 431 0.81 12.22 -10.48
C ARG A 431 1.78 13.38 -10.74
N ILE A 432 1.40 14.32 -11.61
CA ILE A 432 2.29 15.45 -11.95
C ILE A 432 2.46 16.42 -10.77
N GLY A 433 1.46 16.56 -9.91
CA GLY A 433 1.55 17.33 -8.66
C GLY A 433 2.52 16.76 -7.62
N ARG A 434 3.23 15.65 -7.91
CA ARG A 434 4.40 15.20 -7.13
C ARG A 434 5.66 16.02 -7.45
N THR A 435 5.67 16.71 -8.58
CA THR A 435 6.68 17.73 -8.91
C THR A 435 6.07 19.13 -8.83
N GLY A 436 6.86 20.18 -9.05
CA GLY A 436 6.36 21.56 -9.18
C GLY A 436 5.77 22.20 -7.92
N ARG A 437 5.99 21.62 -6.72
CA ARG A 437 5.47 22.13 -5.44
C ARG A 437 6.23 23.37 -4.96
N PHE A 438 5.53 24.22 -4.20
CA PHE A 438 6.07 25.43 -3.54
C PHE A 438 6.79 26.40 -4.50
N GLY A 439 6.30 26.56 -5.73
CA GLY A 439 6.79 27.54 -6.70
C GLY A 439 8.09 27.15 -7.44
N LYS A 440 8.62 25.95 -7.22
CA LYS A 440 9.73 25.43 -8.03
C LYS A 440 9.20 24.85 -9.34
N ARG A 441 10.05 24.85 -10.37
CA ARG A 441 9.73 24.25 -11.68
C ARG A 441 9.76 22.72 -11.60
N GLY A 442 8.80 22.06 -12.24
CA GLY A 442 8.72 20.61 -12.36
C GLY A 442 8.63 20.18 -13.83
N LEU A 443 8.97 18.92 -14.10
CA LEU A 443 8.87 18.32 -15.43
C LEU A 443 7.94 17.11 -15.41
N ALA A 444 7.01 17.03 -16.36
CA ALA A 444 6.16 15.87 -16.58
C ALA A 444 6.31 15.35 -18.02
N VAL A 445 6.64 14.07 -18.18
CA VAL A 445 6.82 13.43 -19.49
C VAL A 445 5.82 12.28 -19.64
N ASN A 446 5.10 12.27 -20.76
CA ASN A 446 4.04 11.31 -21.06
C ASN A 446 4.44 10.41 -22.23
N MET A 447 4.50 9.10 -22.02
CA MET A 447 4.81 8.16 -23.10
C MET A 447 3.55 7.77 -23.85
N VAL A 448 3.54 7.92 -25.16
CA VAL A 448 2.40 7.63 -26.04
C VAL A 448 2.79 6.55 -27.03
N ASP A 449 2.19 5.37 -26.90
CA ASP A 449 2.52 4.18 -27.70
C ASP A 449 1.49 3.83 -28.79
N SER A 450 0.38 4.57 -28.87
CA SER A 450 -0.70 4.25 -29.80
C SER A 450 -1.61 5.45 -30.08
N LYS A 451 -2.43 5.34 -31.13
CA LYS A 451 -3.50 6.33 -31.42
C LYS A 451 -4.51 6.46 -30.27
N HIS A 452 -4.77 5.38 -29.55
CA HIS A 452 -5.67 5.40 -28.40
C HIS A 452 -5.06 6.20 -27.24
N SER A 453 -3.80 5.93 -26.91
CA SER A 453 -3.02 6.69 -25.92
C SER A 453 -2.93 8.17 -26.31
N MET A 454 -2.74 8.49 -27.60
CA MET A 454 -2.75 9.87 -28.09
C MET A 454 -4.11 10.54 -27.89
N ASN A 455 -5.22 9.83 -28.13
CA ASN A 455 -6.56 10.35 -27.89
C ASN A 455 -6.82 10.63 -26.40
N ILE A 456 -6.35 9.74 -25.50
CA ILE A 456 -6.40 9.96 -24.05
C ILE A 456 -5.64 11.24 -23.68
N LEU A 457 -4.42 11.40 -24.20
CA LEU A 457 -3.59 12.59 -23.93
C LEU A 457 -4.28 13.86 -24.42
N ASN A 458 -4.87 13.85 -25.62
CA ASN A 458 -5.60 15.00 -26.17
C ASN A 458 -6.80 15.38 -25.29
N ARG A 459 -7.57 14.40 -24.80
CA ARG A 459 -8.70 14.65 -23.88
C ARG A 459 -8.24 15.22 -22.54
N ILE A 460 -7.09 14.77 -22.02
CA ILE A 460 -6.46 15.35 -20.82
C ILE A 460 -6.05 16.81 -21.10
N GLN A 461 -5.43 17.07 -22.25
CA GLN A 461 -5.03 18.40 -22.70
C GLN A 461 -6.23 19.36 -22.79
N GLU A 462 -7.34 18.89 -23.38
CA GLU A 462 -8.60 19.63 -23.49
C GLU A 462 -9.23 19.90 -22.12
N HIS A 463 -9.24 18.91 -21.22
CA HIS A 463 -9.81 19.05 -19.87
C HIS A 463 -9.11 20.12 -19.05
N PHE A 464 -7.77 20.16 -19.10
CA PHE A 464 -6.96 21.12 -18.35
C PHE A 464 -6.68 22.42 -19.11
N ASN A 465 -7.01 22.48 -20.41
CA ASN A 465 -6.74 23.61 -21.30
C ASN A 465 -5.26 24.08 -21.25
N LYS A 466 -4.32 23.15 -21.14
CA LYS A 466 -2.87 23.39 -21.10
C LYS A 466 -2.19 22.55 -22.15
N LYS A 467 -1.37 23.17 -23.01
CA LYS A 467 -0.65 22.49 -24.08
C LYS A 467 0.39 21.52 -23.51
N ILE A 468 0.44 20.30 -24.05
CA ILE A 468 1.46 19.29 -23.76
C ILE A 468 2.34 19.21 -25.01
N GLU A 469 3.60 19.61 -24.90
CA GLU A 469 4.48 19.76 -26.06
C GLU A 469 5.10 18.42 -26.47
N ARG A 470 5.29 18.22 -27.77
CA ARG A 470 6.00 17.03 -28.25
C ARG A 470 7.49 17.21 -27.93
N LEU A 471 8.09 16.18 -27.37
CA LEU A 471 9.53 16.06 -27.20
C LEU A 471 10.05 14.97 -28.13
N ASP A 472 11.08 15.28 -28.91
CA ASP A 472 11.84 14.28 -29.66
C ASP A 472 12.98 13.75 -28.77
N THR A 473 12.97 12.45 -28.49
CA THR A 473 13.99 11.83 -27.63
C THR A 473 15.25 11.40 -28.36
N ASP A 474 15.29 11.56 -29.67
CA ASP A 474 16.48 11.30 -30.48
C ASP A 474 17.35 12.57 -30.64
N ASP A 475 16.78 13.75 -30.38
CA ASP A 475 17.49 15.03 -30.40
C ASP A 475 17.90 15.46 -28.97
N LEU A 476 19.12 15.11 -28.58
CA LEU A 476 19.66 15.43 -27.25
C LEU A 476 19.68 16.94 -26.96
N ASP A 477 19.86 17.80 -27.98
CA ASP A 477 19.91 19.25 -27.82
C ASP A 477 18.53 19.82 -27.45
N GLU A 478 17.44 19.20 -27.91
CA GLU A 478 16.09 19.54 -27.45
C GLU A 478 15.85 19.11 -26.00
N ILE A 479 16.33 17.93 -25.60
CA ILE A 479 16.16 17.40 -24.24
C ILE A 479 16.97 18.22 -23.22
N GLU A 480 18.14 18.76 -23.58
CA GLU A 480 18.89 19.65 -22.68
C GLU A 480 18.21 21.00 -22.46
N LYS A 481 17.54 21.55 -23.50
CA LYS A 481 16.83 22.84 -23.42
C LYS A 481 15.62 22.81 -22.49
N ILE A 482 14.99 21.64 -22.30
CA ILE A 482 13.80 21.54 -21.45
C ILE A 482 14.12 21.58 -19.95
N ALA A 483 15.33 21.16 -19.56
CA ALA A 483 15.80 21.12 -18.16
C ALA A 483 16.37 22.45 -17.66
N ASN A 484 16.76 23.36 -18.56
CA ASN A 484 17.12 24.75 -18.25
C ASN A 484 15.85 25.64 -18.10
#